data_AF-A0A961D1X5-F1
#
_entry.id   AF-A0A961D1X5-F1
#
_cell.length_a   1.000
_cell.length_b   1.000
_cell.length_c   1.000
_cell.angle_alpha   90.00
_cell.angle_beta   90.00
_cell.angle_gamma   90.00
#
_symmetry.space_group_name_H-M   'P 1'
#
loop_
_entity.id
_entity.type
_entity.pdbx_description
1 polymer ?
#
loop_
_entity_poly.entity_id
_entity_poly.type
_entity_poly.pdbx_seq_one_letter_code
_entity_poly.pdbx_strand_id
1 'polypeptide(L)' 'MATFTELGVEPDMVDALAGQGIVDAFPIQEQTIPLALTGQDIIGQAKTGTGKTFGFG' A
#
# COMPACT_ATOMS: atom_id res chain seq x y z
N MET A 1 -5.53 -0.96 10.60
CA MET A 1 -6.20 -0.42 9.41
C MET A 1 -5.76 1.03 9.33
N ALA A 2 -4.55 1.21 8.81
CA ALA A 2 -4.03 2.51 8.43
C ALA A 2 -4.52 2.84 7.02
N THR A 3 -4.77 4.12 6.78
CA THR A 3 -5.06 4.65 5.45
C THR A 3 -3.78 4.83 4.65
N PHE A 4 -3.88 4.88 3.32
CA PHE A 4 -2.72 5.16 2.47
C PHE A 4 -2.09 6.53 2.75
N THR A 5 -2.89 7.52 3.17
CA THR A 5 -2.40 8.82 3.64
C THR A 5 -1.50 8.70 4.86
N GLU A 6 -1.89 7.90 5.85
CA GLU A 6 -1.10 7.67 7.07
C GLU A 6 0.21 6.92 6.79
N LEU A 7 0.25 6.13 5.71
CA LEU A 7 1.44 5.42 5.27
C LEU A 7 2.39 6.27 4.41
N GLY A 8 2.05 7.53 4.13
CA GLY A 8 2.88 8.47 3.39
C GLY A 8 2.77 8.36 1.86
N VAL A 9 1.71 7.74 1.34
CA VAL A 9 1.43 7.67 -0.09
C VAL A 9 1.05 9.07 -0.62
N GLU A 10 1.51 9.41 -1.82
CA GLU A 10 1.23 10.70 -2.44
C GLU A 10 -0.29 10.92 -2.63
N PRO A 11 -0.79 12.16 -2.44
CA PRO A 11 -2.23 12.45 -2.43
C PRO A 11 -2.97 12.06 -3.71
N ASP A 12 -2.33 12.20 -4.88
CA ASP A 12 -2.90 11.84 -6.17
C ASP A 12 -3.16 10.34 -6.30
N MET A 13 -2.26 9.50 -5.78
CA MET A 13 -2.43 8.05 -5.72
C MET A 13 -3.46 7.63 -4.66
N VAL A 14 -3.50 8.33 -3.52
CA VAL A 14 -4.58 8.15 -2.53
C VAL A 14 -5.95 8.42 -3.16
N ASP A 15 -6.10 9.54 -3.88
CA ASP A 15 -7.35 9.91 -4.54
C ASP A 15 -7.75 8.89 -5.61
N ALA A 16 -6.79 8.37 -6.38
CA ALA A 16 -7.02 7.33 -7.37
C ALA A 16 -7.51 6.01 -6.73
N LEU A 17 -6.90 5.60 -5.61
CA LEU A 17 -7.32 4.42 -4.85
C LEU A 17 -8.70 4.60 -4.23
N ALA A 18 -8.97 5.78 -3.65
CA ALA A 18 -10.26 6.13 -3.09
C ALA A 18 -11.38 6.11 -4.16
N GLY A 19 -11.08 6.58 -5.38
CA GLY A 19 -12.00 6.50 -6.52
C GLY A 19 -12.36 5.06 -6.93
N GLN A 20 -11.53 4.09 -6.57
CA GLN A 20 -11.77 2.64 -6.75
C GLN A 20 -12.41 1.99 -5.50
N GLY A 21 -12.68 2.75 -4.44
CA GLY A 21 -13.19 2.24 -3.17
C GLY A 21 -12.13 1.59 -2.27
N ILE A 22 -10.84 1.81 -2.55
CA ILE A 22 -9.71 1.27 -1.79
C ILE A 22 -9.21 2.36 -0.84
N VAL A 23 -9.67 2.31 0.42
CA VAL A 23 -9.41 3.37 1.41
C VAL A 23 -8.44 2.91 2.51
N ASP A 24 -8.59 1.65 2.93
CA ASP A 24 -7.76 1.05 3.97
C ASP A 24 -6.66 0.16 3.36
N ALA A 25 -5.46 0.25 3.91
CA ALA A 25 -4.37 -0.64 3.54
C ALA A 25 -4.57 -2.03 4.17
N PHE A 26 -4.17 -3.07 3.44
CA PHE A 26 -4.07 -4.41 4.00
C PHE A 26 -2.89 -4.49 4.99
N PRO A 27 -2.93 -5.39 6.00
CA PRO A 27 -1.85 -5.52 6.99
C PRO A 27 -0.45 -5.72 6.41
N ILE A 28 -0.33 -6.33 5.22
CA ILE A 28 0.95 -6.45 4.52
C ILE A 28 1.42 -5.10 3.95
N GLN A 29 0.50 -4.30 3.40
CA GLN A 29 0.78 -2.99 2.83
C GLN A 29 1.17 -1.99 3.92
N GLU A 30 0.55 -2.06 5.11
CA GLU A 30 0.96 -1.26 6.28
C GLU A 30 2.45 -1.46 6.62
N GLN A 31 2.98 -2.67 6.41
CA GLN A 31 4.39 -2.98 6.69
C GLN A 31 5.31 -2.67 5.52
N THR A 32 4.82 -2.77 4.28
CA THR A 32 5.67 -2.72 3.08
C THR A 32 5.70 -1.34 2.44
N ILE A 33 4.62 -0.55 2.49
CA ILE A 33 4.56 0.78 1.87
C ILE A 33 5.60 1.73 2.46
N PRO A 34 5.72 1.90 3.79
CA PRO A 34 6.72 2.81 4.35
C PRO A 34 8.15 2.42 3.94
N LEU A 35 8.44 1.12 3.85
CA LEU A 35 9.73 0.61 3.38
C LEU A 35 9.92 0.89 1.89
N ALA A 36 8.90 0.66 1.06
CA ALA A 36 8.98 0.83 -0.40
C ALA A 36 9.23 2.30 -0.78
N LEU A 37 8.63 3.23 -0.02
CA LEU A 37 8.86 4.66 -0.17
C LEU A 37 10.30 5.09 0.14
N THR A 38 11.10 4.27 0.83
CA THR A 38 12.53 4.55 1.05
C THR A 38 13.41 4.20 -0.15
N GLY A 39 12.85 3.64 -1.23
CA GLY A 39 13.59 3.22 -2.42
C GLY A 39 14.43 1.95 -2.23
N GLN A 40 14.14 1.16 -1.19
CA GLN A 40 14.79 -0.12 -0.94
C GLN A 40 14.00 -1.26 -1.57
N ASP A 41 14.70 -2.24 -2.14
CA ASP A 41 14.08 -3.46 -2.67
C ASP A 41 13.51 -4.31 -1.52
N ILE A 42 12.24 -4.70 -1.64
CA ILE A 42 11.52 -5.46 -0.59
C ILE A 42 10.93 -6.74 -1.18
N ILE A 43 11.10 -7.85 -0.45
CA ILE A 43 10.41 -9.11 -0.73
C ILE A 43 9.25 -9.24 0.25
N GLY A 44 8.02 -8.98 -0.21
CA GLY A 44 6.80 -9.22 0.55
C GLY A 44 6.23 -10.62 0.34
N GLN A 45 6.24 -11.46 1.37
CA GLN A 45 5.47 -12.71 1.37
C GLN A 45 4.09 -12.48 1.98
N ALA A 46 3.03 -12.60 1.17
CA ALA A 46 1.66 -12.67 1.67
C ALA A 46 0.86 -13.71 0.90
N LYS A 47 -0.20 -14.27 1.51
CA LYS A 47 -1.13 -15.20 0.85
C LYS A 47 -1.89 -14.49 -0.30
N THR A 48 -2.30 -15.19 -1.35
CA THR A 48 -3.11 -14.63 -2.46
C THR A 48 -4.39 -13.97 -1.93
N GLY A 49 -4.84 -12.87 -2.55
CA GLY A 49 -6.03 -12.11 -2.10
C GLY A 49 -5.80 -11.03 -1.03
N THR A 50 -4.55 -10.59 -0.81
CA THR A 50 -4.18 -9.62 0.24
C THR A 50 -3.60 -8.30 -0.29
N GLY A 51 -3.89 -7.93 -1.54
CA GLY A 51 -3.49 -6.62 -2.08
C GLY A 51 -2.03 -6.48 -2.54
N LYS A 52 -1.27 -7.58 -2.67
CA LYS A 52 0.14 -7.54 -3.15
C LYS A 52 0.33 -6.78 -4.48
N THR A 53 -0.62 -6.85 -5.41
CA THR A 53 -0.51 -6.17 -6.70
C THR A 53 -0.42 -4.65 -6.58
N PHE A 54 -1.12 -4.05 -5.60
CA PHE A 54 -1.07 -2.61 -5.35
C PHE A 54 0.08 -2.19 -4.42
N GLY A 55 0.65 -3.12 -3.65
CA GLY A 55 1.73 -2.83 -2.70
C GLY A 55 3.15 -2.92 -3.28
N PHE A 56 3.30 -3.45 -4.50
CA PHE A 56 4.59 -3.73 -5.15
C PHE A 56 4.61 -3.42 -6.66
N GLY A 57 3.48 -2.99 -7.23
CA GLY A 57 3.33 -2.70 -8.67
C GLY A 57 3.69 -1.27 -9.01
#